data_AF-A0AAJ1V4K3-F1
#
_entry.id   AF-A0AAJ1V4K3-F1
#
_cell.length_a   1.000
_cell.length_b   1.000
_cell.length_c   1.000
_cell.angle_alpha   90.00
_cell.angle_beta   90.00
_cell.angle_gamma   90.00
#
_symmetry.space_group_name_H-M   'P 1'
#
loop_
_entity.id
_entity.type
_entity.pdbx_description
1 polymer ?
#
loop_
_entity_poly.entity_id
_entity_poly.type
_entity_poly.pdbx_seq_one_letter_code
_entity_poly.pdbx_strand_id
1 'polypeptide(L)' 'MAERLQSSVPPEILFIERCTQFLKSGGRMGIVLPDSILGSPGLGYIREWLIQNHRIIASIDLHADTFQP' A
#
# COMPACT_ATOMS: atom_id res chain seq x y z
N MET A 1 -21.69 -10.78 4.67
CA MET A 1 -21.47 -9.63 3.75
C MET A 1 -20.43 -10.07 2.75
N ALA A 2 -20.66 -9.89 1.45
CA ALA A 2 -20.11 -10.72 0.37
C ALA A 2 -18.58 -10.95 0.40
N GLU A 3 -18.15 -12.21 0.56
CA GLU A 3 -16.81 -12.71 0.21
C GLU A 3 -16.66 -12.75 -1.32
N ARG A 4 -16.60 -11.58 -1.96
CA ARG A 4 -16.19 -11.49 -3.36
C ARG A 4 -14.71 -11.14 -3.40
N LEU A 5 -13.87 -12.18 -3.41
CA LEU A 5 -12.47 -12.03 -3.77
C LEU A 5 -12.40 -11.41 -5.17
N GLN A 6 -11.60 -10.36 -5.32
CA GLN A 6 -11.31 -9.82 -6.63
C GLN A 6 -10.53 -10.86 -7.44
N SER A 7 -10.95 -11.09 -8.68
CA SER A 7 -10.33 -12.08 -9.57
C SER A 7 -8.93 -11.68 -10.04
N SER A 8 -8.63 -10.38 -10.00
CA SER A 8 -7.31 -9.82 -10.32
C SER A 8 -7.09 -8.56 -9.52
N VAL A 9 -5.95 -8.49 -8.85
CA VAL A 9 -5.52 -7.36 -8.02
C VAL A 9 -4.06 -7.05 -8.36
N PRO A 10 -3.69 -5.78 -8.55
CA PRO A 10 -2.30 -5.40 -8.75
C PRO A 10 -1.39 -5.92 -7.61
N PRO A 11 -0.20 -6.47 -7.90
CA PRO A 11 0.70 -7.02 -6.89
C PRO A 11 1.06 -6.06 -5.76
N GLU A 12 1.20 -4.77 -6.05
CA GLU A 12 1.49 -3.72 -5.07
C GLU A 12 0.45 -3.64 -3.93
N ILE A 13 -0.82 -3.94 -4.22
CA ILE A 13 -1.88 -3.98 -3.22
C ILE A 13 -1.74 -5.25 -2.36
N LEU A 14 -1.46 -6.39 -3.00
CA LEU A 14 -1.22 -7.65 -2.29
C LEU A 14 0.01 -7.55 -1.39
N PHE A 15 1.03 -6.81 -1.78
CA PHE A 15 2.21 -6.56 -0.94
C PHE A 15 1.88 -5.71 0.29
N ILE A 16 1.03 -4.67 0.17
CA ILE A 16 0.56 -3.91 1.33
C ILE A 16 -0.14 -4.83 2.34
N GLU A 17 -1.07 -5.67 1.87
CA GLU A 17 -1.79 -6.60 2.73
C GLU A 17 -0.83 -7.62 3.38
N ARG A 18 0.04 -8.23 2.57
CA ARG A 18 0.93 -9.29 3.05
C ARG A 18 1.97 -8.75 4.03
N CYS A 19 2.57 -7.60 3.75
CA CYS A 19 3.51 -6.97 4.66
C CYS A 19 2.84 -6.52 5.96
N THR A 20 1.57 -6.08 5.90
CA THR A 20 0.76 -5.80 7.09
C THR A 20 0.58 -7.05 7.95
N GLN A 21 0.23 -8.20 7.37
CA GLN A 21 0.05 -9.46 8.10
C GLN A 21 1.33 -9.93 8.81
N PHE A 22 2.50 -9.56 8.29
CA PHE A 22 3.80 -9.90 8.89
C PHE A 22 4.23 -8.95 10.00
N LEU A 23 3.54 -7.81 10.19
CA LEU A 23 3.86 -6.90 11.27
C LEU A 23 3.52 -7.52 12.62
N LYS A 24 4.49 -7.51 13.52
CA LYS A 24 4.26 -7.78 14.96
C LYS A 24 3.42 -6.64 15.55
N SER A 25 2.77 -6.91 16.69
CA SER A 25 2.06 -5.87 17.44
C SER A 25 2.98 -4.67 17.73
N GLY A 26 2.54 -3.46 17.36
CA GLY A 26 3.32 -2.23 17.48
C GLY A 26 4.49 -2.08 16.50
N GLY A 27 4.66 -3.01 15.55
CA GLY A 27 5.69 -2.96 14.53
C GLY A 27 5.53 -1.79 13.56
N ARG A 28 6.59 -1.49 12.82
CA ARG A 28 6.60 -0.46 11.78
C ARG A 28 7.00 -1.06 10.44
N MET A 29 6.35 -0.62 9.38
CA MET A 29 6.63 -0.99 8.00
C MET A 29 7.08 0.23 7.22
N GLY A 30 8.15 0.07 6.44
CA GLY A 30 8.47 0.94 5.32
C GLY A 30 8.37 0.12 4.05
N ILE A 31 7.72 0.66 3.01
CA ILE A 31 7.52 -0.02 1.74
C ILE A 31 7.68 0.97 0.60
N VAL A 32 8.37 0.57 -0.46
CA VAL A 32 8.47 1.33 -1.71
C VAL A 32 7.42 0.77 -2.67
N LEU A 33 6.58 1.64 -3.20
CA LEU A 33 5.48 1.29 -4.11
C LEU A 33 5.47 2.27 -5.30
N PRO A 34 4.86 1.89 -6.43
CA PRO A 34 4.59 2.82 -7.52
C PRO A 34 3.74 4.01 -7.06
N ASP A 35 4.00 5.18 -7.64
CA ASP A 35 3.31 6.45 -7.33
C ASP A 35 1.77 6.38 -7.48
N SER A 36 1.29 5.50 -8.37
CA SER A 36 -0.13 5.32 -8.67
C SER A 36 -0.98 5.01 -7.44
N ILE A 37 -0.44 4.32 -6.42
CA ILE A 37 -1.13 3.99 -5.17
C ILE A 37 -1.57 5.26 -4.41
N LEU A 38 -0.73 6.29 -4.44
CA LEU A 38 -0.97 7.53 -3.70
C LEU A 38 -1.83 8.52 -4.50
N GLY A 39 -1.67 8.57 -5.82
CA GLY A 39 -2.35 9.56 -6.67
C GLY A 39 -3.61 9.09 -7.40
N SER A 40 -3.75 7.80 -7.71
CA SER A 40 -4.80 7.37 -8.64
C SER A 40 -6.21 7.42 -7.99
N PRO A 41 -7.21 8.02 -8.67
CA PRO A 41 -8.59 8.05 -8.15
C PRO A 41 -9.18 6.65 -7.93
N GLY A 42 -8.90 5.70 -8.83
CA GLY A 42 -9.39 4.33 -8.75
C GLY A 42 -8.83 3.51 -7.57
N LEU A 43 -7.81 4.02 -6.88
CA LEU A 43 -7.14 3.34 -5.76
C LEU A 43 -7.39 4.03 -4.40
N GLY A 44 -8.38 4.93 -4.33
CA GLY A 44 -8.74 5.63 -3.09
C GLY A 44 -9.06 4.69 -1.91
N TYR A 45 -9.70 3.55 -2.19
CA TYR A 45 -10.08 2.57 -1.17
C TYR A 45 -8.87 2.00 -0.40
N ILE A 46 -7.70 1.86 -1.04
CA ILE A 46 -6.48 1.40 -0.37
C ILE A 46 -5.97 2.45 0.60
N ARG A 47 -5.99 3.74 0.21
CA ARG A 47 -5.58 4.83 1.09
C ARG A 47 -6.50 4.94 2.30
N GLU A 48 -7.80 4.84 2.09
CA GLU A 48 -8.79 4.82 3.18
C GLU A 48 -8.54 3.65 4.13
N TRP A 49 -8.34 2.44 3.60
CA TRP A 49 -8.03 1.26 4.39
C TRP A 49 -6.73 1.44 5.19
N LEU A 50 -5.68 1.99 4.58
CA LEU A 50 -4.41 2.28 5.25
C LEU A 50 -4.58 3.25 6.41
N ILE A 51 -5.33 4.35 6.21
CA ILE A 51 -5.60 5.36 7.25
C ILE A 51 -6.43 4.78 8.40
N GLN A 52 -7.40 3.90 8.09
CA GLN A 52 -8.25 3.28 9.12
C GLN A 52 -7.52 2.22 9.95
N ASN A 53 -6.59 1.47 9.35
CA ASN A 53 -5.95 0.33 10.01
C ASN A 53 -4.54 0.65 10.55
N HIS A 54 -3.90 1.73 10.05
CA HIS A 54 -2.52 2.06 10.38
C HIS A 54 -2.34 3.55 10.61
N ARG A 55 -1.33 3.89 11.41
CA ARG A 55 -0.86 5.26 11.54
C ARG A 55 0.20 5.54 10.46
N ILE A 56 -0.15 6.37 9.49
CA ILE A 56 0.80 6.83 8.47
C ILE A 56 1.75 7.86 9.08
N ILE A 57 3.06 7.57 8.99
CA ILE A 57 4.11 8.42 9.58
C ILE A 57 4.69 9.39 8.55
N ALA A 58 4.90 8.91 7.33
CA ALA A 58 5.45 9.69 6.23
C ALA A 58 4.99 9.11 4.89
N SER A 59 4.87 9.98 3.91
CA SER A 59 4.82 9.66 2.48
C SER A 59 6.03 10.36 1.86
N ILE A 60 6.87 9.61 1.14
CA ILE A 60 8.15 10.11 0.63
C ILE A 60 8.19 9.86 -0.87
N ASP A 61 8.25 10.95 -1.63
CA ASP A 61 8.45 10.89 -3.08
C ASP A 61 9.94 10.72 -3.37
N LEU A 62 10.23 9.83 -4.32
CA LEU A 62 11.60 9.54 -4.77
C LEU A 62 11.84 10.17 -6.14
N HIS A 63 13.09 10.52 -6.44
CA HIS A 63 13.46 11.04 -7.76
C HIS A 63 13.14 10.00 -8.85
N ALA A 64 12.72 10.43 -10.05
CA ALA A 64 12.33 9.52 -11.14
C ALA A 64 13.43 8.52 -11.53
N ASP A 65 14.69 8.90 -11.34
CA ASP A 65 15.86 8.08 -11.66
C ASP A 65 16.36 7.21 -10.48
N THR A 66 15.66 7.22 -9.33
CA THR A 66 16.11 6.50 -8.11
C THR A 66 16.33 5.00 -8.33
N PHE A 67 15.56 4.40 -9.24
CA PHE A 67 15.63 2.98 -9.56
C PHE A 67 16.04 2.69 -11.01
N GLN A 68 16.57 3.69 -11.73
CA GLN A 68 17.23 3.44 -13.01
C GLN A 68 18.56 2.71 -12.78
N PRO A 69 18.97 1.81 -13.68
CA PRO A 69 20.23 1.05 -13.56
C PRO A 69 21.48 1.92 -13.73
#